data_AF-A0A2Z5YUY8-F1
#
_entry.id   AF-A0A2Z5YUY8-F1
#
_cell.length_a   1.000
_cell.length_b   1.000
_cell.length_c   1.000
_cell.angle_alpha   90.00
_cell.angle_beta   90.00
_cell.angle_gamma   90.00
#
_symmetry.space_group_name_H-M   'P 1'
#
loop_
_entity.id
_entity.type
_entity.pdbx_description
1 polymer ?
#
loop_
_entity_poly.entity_id
_entity_poly.type
_entity_poly.pdbx_seq_one_letter_code
_entity_poly.pdbx_strand_id
1 'polypeptide(L)'
;MSAPAAFSPTPVPEVIVESPALAPPPAPVRRSLMIALGGLAAFSAYFAMYAFRKPFAAATFADHPALLGGLDYKTALLIAQVMGYALSKLIGIRVIAEFGRQGRGLAILALIGTAWLALILFALIPAPWNIACLFLNGLPLGMIWGLVFSYIEGRRVSEALGAVLCASFIISSGAVKSVAVLVMDRGVSEMWMPAVTGALFFPVLFLALFLLERMPAPDRRDEAERTVRVPMLRAARLAFLRNYGLAMVLLVSGYVLLTAIRDFRDNFAAELWGAMGYGGVASVFSASELPVAAVALAALGGLMLIRDNMRALLAMHGIILLGALLLGFSTLAFQMGLLHPLPYMILTGAGLYFAYTPFNAMLFDRMIAAIGHAGNAGFLIYVADSSGYVGSVALLLYRSFGAARMDWLSFYIDAAYVASAAVALLTICSALYFHFRLGTHHVRTAAAV
;
A
#
# COMPACT_ATOMS: atom_id res chain seq x y z
N MET A 1 -13.89 -84.06 3.05
CA MET A 1 -14.36 -82.66 3.11
C MET A 1 -13.27 -81.84 3.75
N SER A 2 -12.47 -81.16 2.93
CA SER A 2 -11.26 -80.43 3.29
C SER A 2 -11.45 -78.95 2.93
N ALA A 3 -11.17 -78.07 3.89
CA ALA A 3 -11.38 -76.62 3.81
C ALA A 3 -10.50 -75.94 2.73
N PRO A 4 -10.94 -74.83 2.11
CA PRO A 4 -10.15 -74.10 1.12
C PRO A 4 -9.19 -73.08 1.77
N ALA A 5 -8.06 -72.89 1.09
CA ALA A 5 -6.92 -72.09 1.49
C ALA A 5 -7.13 -70.56 1.40
N ALA A 6 -6.47 -69.83 2.31
CA ALA A 6 -6.46 -68.38 2.36
C ALA A 6 -5.60 -67.76 1.25
N PHE A 7 -6.12 -66.69 0.62
CA PHE A 7 -5.46 -65.91 -0.43
C PHE A 7 -4.53 -64.86 0.21
N SER A 8 -3.25 -64.86 -0.17
CA SER A 8 -2.29 -63.79 0.18
C SER A 8 -2.24 -62.73 -0.92
N PRO A 9 -2.25 -61.41 -0.61
CA PRO A 9 -2.08 -60.38 -1.62
C PRO A 9 -0.60 -60.22 -2.01
N THR A 10 -0.31 -60.23 -3.30
CA THR A 10 1.00 -59.90 -3.87
C THR A 10 1.32 -58.41 -3.72
N PRO A 11 2.56 -58.01 -3.36
CA PRO A 11 2.93 -56.60 -3.27
C PRO A 11 3.10 -55.99 -4.67
N VAL A 12 2.53 -54.79 -4.86
CA VAL A 12 2.71 -53.95 -6.06
C VAL A 12 4.12 -53.36 -6.04
N PRO A 13 4.88 -53.36 -7.16
CA PRO A 13 6.22 -52.77 -7.19
C PRO A 13 6.14 -51.24 -7.04
N GLU A 14 6.92 -50.73 -6.10
CA GLU A 14 7.07 -49.32 -5.78
C GLU A 14 7.82 -48.62 -6.93
N VAL A 15 7.12 -47.78 -7.70
CA VAL A 15 7.75 -46.94 -8.72
C VAL A 15 8.45 -45.78 -8.02
N ILE A 16 9.76 -45.91 -7.83
CA ILE A 16 10.64 -44.83 -7.38
C ILE A 16 10.71 -43.80 -8.52
N VAL A 17 9.94 -42.72 -8.40
CA VAL A 17 10.11 -41.52 -9.22
C VAL A 17 11.39 -40.84 -8.73
N GLU A 18 12.49 -41.01 -9.45
CA GLU A 18 13.71 -40.23 -9.22
C GLU A 18 13.37 -38.75 -9.39
N SER A 19 13.37 -38.02 -8.27
CA SER A 19 13.31 -36.56 -8.27
C SER A 19 14.57 -36.02 -8.96
N PRO A 20 14.46 -35.15 -9.98
CA PRO A 20 15.63 -34.64 -10.67
C PRO A 20 16.55 -33.95 -9.67
N ALA A 21 17.83 -34.34 -9.67
CA ALA A 21 18.85 -33.84 -8.76
C ALA A 21 18.86 -32.30 -8.78
N LEU A 22 18.29 -31.71 -7.73
CA LEU A 22 18.25 -30.27 -7.55
C LEU A 22 19.69 -29.77 -7.40
N ALA A 23 20.07 -28.76 -8.18
CA ALA A 23 21.39 -28.14 -8.09
C ALA A 23 21.72 -27.79 -6.62
N PRO A 24 22.98 -27.99 -6.17
CA PRO A 24 23.36 -27.71 -4.80
C PRO A 24 23.03 -26.25 -4.45
N PRO A 25 22.51 -25.98 -3.24
CA PRO A 25 22.11 -24.63 -2.86
C PRO A 25 23.31 -23.69 -2.97
N PRO A 26 23.12 -22.47 -3.51
CA PRO A 26 24.21 -21.50 -3.61
C PRO A 26 24.79 -21.22 -2.23
N ALA A 27 26.12 -21.01 -2.18
CA ALA A 27 26.83 -20.66 -0.95
C ALA A 27 26.11 -19.52 -0.19
N PRO A 28 26.11 -19.53 1.15
CA PRO A 28 25.27 -18.64 1.98
C PRO A 28 25.44 -17.14 1.65
N VAL A 29 26.65 -16.69 1.32
CA VAL A 29 26.94 -15.30 0.91
C VAL A 29 26.29 -14.94 -0.43
N ARG A 30 26.38 -15.84 -1.43
CA ARG A 30 25.77 -15.67 -2.74
C ARG A 30 24.24 -15.59 -2.62
N ARG A 31 23.66 -16.29 -1.64
CA ARG A 31 22.23 -16.32 -1.42
C ARG A 31 21.69 -15.06 -0.73
N SER A 32 22.37 -14.55 0.29
CA SER A 32 21.99 -13.27 0.92
C SER A 32 22.04 -12.11 -0.08
N LEU A 33 23.06 -12.10 -0.95
CA LEU A 33 23.14 -11.14 -2.05
C LEU A 33 21.98 -11.27 -3.03
N MET A 34 21.60 -12.49 -3.43
CA MET A 34 20.44 -12.70 -4.31
C MET A 34 19.11 -12.26 -3.68
N ILE A 35 18.95 -12.42 -2.36
CA ILE A 35 17.77 -11.95 -1.63
C ILE A 35 17.72 -10.43 -1.59
N ALA A 36 18.85 -9.77 -1.32
CA ALA A 36 18.95 -8.31 -1.33
C ALA A 36 18.66 -7.74 -2.73
N LEU A 37 19.22 -8.36 -3.78
CA LEU A 37 18.92 -8.04 -5.17
C LEU A 37 17.45 -8.27 -5.52
N GLY A 38 16.83 -9.31 -4.97
CA GLY A 38 15.41 -9.58 -5.09
C GLY A 38 14.52 -8.52 -4.47
N GLY A 39 14.89 -8.06 -3.27
CA GLY A 39 14.23 -6.93 -2.60
C GLY A 39 14.36 -5.63 -3.39
N LEU A 40 15.56 -5.33 -3.89
CA LEU A 40 15.81 -4.18 -4.75
C LEU A 40 15.01 -4.27 -6.06
N ALA A 41 14.97 -5.45 -6.69
CA ALA A 41 14.21 -5.66 -7.91
C ALA A 41 12.69 -5.52 -7.68
N ALA A 42 12.17 -6.02 -6.55
CA ALA A 42 10.78 -5.82 -6.16
C ALA A 42 10.46 -4.33 -5.93
N PHE A 43 11.35 -3.62 -5.22
CA PHE A 43 11.28 -2.17 -5.06
C PHE A 43 11.25 -1.46 -6.42
N SER A 44 12.22 -1.75 -7.30
CA SER A 44 12.36 -1.12 -8.61
C SER A 44 11.19 -1.41 -9.54
N ALA A 45 10.64 -2.64 -9.53
CA ALA A 45 9.49 -3.00 -10.33
C ALA A 45 8.25 -2.20 -9.91
N TYR A 46 8.01 -2.09 -8.60
CA TYR A 46 6.87 -1.33 -8.08
C TYR A 46 7.08 0.19 -8.23
N PHE A 47 8.31 0.65 -8.06
CA PHE A 47 8.71 2.03 -8.33
C PHE A 47 8.47 2.44 -9.77
N ALA A 48 8.84 1.59 -10.72
CA ALA A 48 8.56 1.81 -12.14
C ALA A 48 7.07 1.78 -12.45
N MET A 49 6.29 0.89 -11.81
CA MET A 49 4.83 0.85 -11.99
C MET A 49 4.17 2.19 -11.64
N TYR A 50 4.67 2.90 -10.62
CA TYR A 50 4.11 4.21 -10.22
C TYR A 50 4.17 5.26 -11.33
N ALA A 51 5.11 5.15 -12.28
CA ALA A 51 5.19 6.03 -13.44
C ALA A 51 4.02 5.85 -14.42
N PHE A 52 3.27 4.74 -14.34
CA PHE A 52 2.06 4.53 -15.12
C PHE A 52 0.79 4.94 -14.38
N ARG A 53 0.93 5.34 -13.11
CA ARG A 53 -0.20 5.67 -12.23
C ARG A 53 -0.24 7.14 -11.86
N LYS A 54 0.85 7.69 -11.33
CA LYS A 54 0.86 8.97 -10.60
C LYS A 54 1.31 10.22 -11.36
N PRO A 55 2.02 10.16 -12.51
CA PRO A 55 2.47 11.38 -13.20
C PRO A 55 1.39 12.41 -13.48
N PHE A 56 0.19 12.00 -13.90
CA PHE A 56 -0.90 12.94 -14.22
C PHE A 56 -1.25 13.88 -13.05
N ALA A 57 -1.05 13.45 -11.80
CA ALA A 57 -1.29 14.27 -10.62
C ALA A 57 -0.27 15.43 -10.43
N ALA A 58 0.79 15.47 -11.24
CA ALA A 58 1.72 16.61 -11.29
C ALA A 58 1.13 17.80 -12.08
N ALA A 59 0.16 17.55 -12.96
CA ALA A 59 -0.57 18.60 -13.68
C ALA A 59 -1.77 19.09 -12.84
N THR A 60 -2.19 20.34 -13.08
CA THR A 60 -3.37 20.92 -12.44
C THR A 60 -4.62 20.78 -13.32
N PHE A 61 -4.45 20.69 -14.65
CA PHE A 61 -5.54 20.67 -15.62
C PHE A 61 -6.48 21.87 -15.51
N ALA A 62 -5.95 23.04 -15.16
CA ALA A 62 -6.72 24.26 -14.91
C ALA A 62 -7.50 24.76 -16.14
N ASP A 63 -7.03 24.42 -17.35
CA ASP A 63 -7.66 24.84 -18.61
C ASP A 63 -8.93 24.03 -18.96
N HIS A 64 -9.27 23.00 -18.18
CA HIS A 64 -10.46 22.17 -18.42
C HIS A 64 -11.65 22.64 -17.57
N PRO A 65 -12.85 22.75 -18.16
CA PRO A 65 -14.04 23.16 -17.42
C PRO A 65 -14.40 22.11 -16.35
N ALA A 66 -14.93 22.59 -15.22
CA ALA A 66 -15.49 21.73 -14.20
C ALA A 66 -16.68 20.92 -14.76
N LEU A 67 -16.80 19.68 -14.30
CA LEU A 67 -17.82 18.72 -14.70
C LEU A 67 -18.92 18.66 -13.65
N LEU A 68 -20.10 18.18 -14.04
CA LEU A 68 -21.19 17.83 -13.12
C LEU A 68 -21.51 18.91 -12.06
N GLY A 69 -21.43 20.19 -12.43
CA GLY A 69 -21.82 21.31 -11.56
C GLY A 69 -20.81 21.68 -10.46
N GLY A 70 -19.54 21.26 -10.53
CA GLY A 70 -18.49 21.68 -9.58
C GLY A 70 -17.33 20.70 -9.38
N LEU A 71 -17.32 19.57 -10.09
CA LEU A 71 -16.25 18.58 -10.01
C LEU A 71 -15.09 19.00 -10.93
N ASP A 72 -13.98 19.47 -10.35
CA ASP A 72 -12.77 19.77 -11.11
C ASP A 72 -12.32 18.58 -11.95
N TYR A 73 -11.84 18.86 -13.16
CA TYR A 73 -11.44 17.83 -14.11
C TYR A 73 -10.41 16.85 -13.53
N LYS A 74 -9.38 17.38 -12.84
CA LYS A 74 -8.39 16.55 -12.12
C LYS A 74 -9.03 15.62 -11.07
N THR A 75 -10.00 16.13 -10.32
CA THR A 75 -10.73 15.33 -9.33
C THR A 75 -11.51 14.20 -9.99
N ALA A 76 -12.14 14.46 -11.15
CA ALA A 76 -12.82 13.43 -11.92
C ALA A 76 -11.85 12.33 -12.42
N LEU A 77 -10.66 12.71 -12.90
CA LEU A 77 -9.61 11.77 -13.30
C LEU A 77 -9.14 10.90 -12.13
N LEU A 78 -8.92 11.50 -10.96
CA LEU A 78 -8.52 10.79 -9.74
C LEU A 78 -9.58 9.79 -9.28
N ILE A 79 -10.85 10.20 -9.25
CA ILE A 79 -11.96 9.32 -8.90
C ILE A 79 -12.05 8.16 -9.90
N ALA A 80 -12.00 8.44 -11.20
CA ALA A 80 -12.05 7.40 -12.23
C ALA A 80 -10.92 6.37 -12.07
N GLN A 81 -9.68 6.82 -11.87
CA GLN A 81 -8.54 5.92 -11.66
C GLN A 81 -8.67 5.09 -10.37
N VAL A 82 -9.09 5.71 -9.26
CA VAL A 82 -9.29 5.01 -7.98
C VAL A 82 -10.40 3.98 -8.08
N MET A 83 -11.50 4.26 -8.78
CA MET A 83 -12.59 3.30 -9.01
C MET A 83 -12.11 2.08 -9.81
N GLY A 84 -11.31 2.29 -10.86
CA GLY A 84 -10.69 1.20 -11.60
C GLY A 84 -9.75 0.37 -10.73
N TYR A 85 -8.93 1.03 -9.92
CA TYR A 85 -8.00 0.39 -8.99
C TYR A 85 -8.71 -0.40 -7.87
N ALA A 86 -9.82 0.12 -7.35
CA ALA A 86 -10.65 -0.56 -6.36
C ALA A 86 -11.28 -1.83 -6.95
N LEU A 87 -11.84 -1.74 -8.17
CA LEU A 87 -12.36 -2.91 -8.89
C LEU A 87 -11.27 -3.95 -9.16
N SER A 88 -10.08 -3.50 -9.55
CA SER A 88 -8.90 -4.35 -9.72
C SER A 88 -8.57 -5.16 -8.48
N LYS A 89 -8.64 -4.54 -7.30
CA LYS A 89 -8.40 -5.22 -6.02
C LYS A 89 -9.44 -6.31 -5.75
N LEU A 90 -10.72 -6.07 -6.07
CA LEU A 90 -11.77 -7.08 -5.94
C LEU A 90 -11.48 -8.31 -6.82
N ILE A 91 -11.14 -8.07 -8.09
CA ILE A 91 -10.81 -9.13 -9.06
C ILE A 91 -9.51 -9.84 -8.65
N GLY A 92 -8.52 -9.08 -8.21
CA GLY A 92 -7.18 -9.53 -7.85
C GLY A 92 -7.14 -10.55 -6.72
N ILE A 93 -8.09 -10.54 -5.78
CA ILE A 93 -8.16 -11.56 -4.71
C ILE A 93 -8.19 -12.97 -5.30
N ARG A 94 -9.01 -13.16 -6.34
CA ARG A 94 -9.18 -14.45 -6.98
C ARG A 94 -8.02 -14.73 -7.94
N VAL A 95 -7.71 -13.77 -8.81
CA VAL A 95 -6.69 -13.94 -9.84
C VAL A 95 -5.31 -14.22 -9.24
N ILE A 96 -4.90 -13.48 -8.20
CA ILE A 96 -3.58 -13.63 -7.58
C ILE A 96 -3.51 -14.93 -6.75
N ALA A 97 -4.62 -15.32 -6.09
CA ALA A 97 -4.68 -16.57 -5.34
C ALA A 97 -4.59 -17.81 -6.25
N GLU A 98 -5.11 -17.72 -7.47
CA GLU A 98 -5.07 -18.79 -8.49
C GLU A 98 -3.79 -18.72 -9.34
N PHE A 99 -3.06 -17.60 -9.30
CA PHE A 99 -1.83 -17.42 -10.10
C PHE A 99 -0.67 -18.24 -9.54
N GLY A 100 -0.16 -19.16 -10.35
CA GLY A 100 1.03 -19.93 -10.03
C GLY A 100 2.33 -19.10 -10.07
N ARG A 101 3.45 -19.78 -9.81
CA ARG A 101 4.79 -19.14 -9.85
C ARG A 101 5.27 -18.79 -11.26
N GLN A 102 4.70 -19.41 -12.29
CA GLN A 102 5.09 -19.27 -13.69
C GLN A 102 4.28 -18.16 -14.38
N GLY A 103 4.90 -17.43 -15.30
CA GLY A 103 4.22 -16.41 -16.13
C GLY A 103 3.94 -15.07 -15.45
N ARG A 104 4.40 -14.88 -14.19
CA ARG A 104 4.17 -13.65 -13.42
C ARG A 104 4.79 -12.41 -14.09
N GLY A 105 5.99 -12.52 -14.64
CA GLY A 105 6.66 -11.40 -15.31
C GLY A 105 5.88 -10.96 -16.56
N LEU A 106 5.40 -11.93 -17.34
CA LEU A 106 4.55 -11.66 -18.51
C LEU A 106 3.22 -11.02 -18.11
N ALA A 107 2.59 -11.48 -17.02
CA ALA A 107 1.37 -10.88 -16.50
C ALA A 107 1.59 -9.42 -16.07
N ILE A 108 2.68 -9.13 -15.35
CA ILE A 108 3.04 -7.75 -14.96
C ILE A 108 3.25 -6.87 -16.21
N LEU A 109 3.96 -7.37 -17.22
CA LEU A 109 4.18 -6.64 -18.48
C LEU A 109 2.87 -6.38 -19.24
N ALA A 110 2.00 -7.38 -19.34
CA ALA A 110 0.71 -7.24 -20.02
C ALA A 110 -0.20 -6.22 -19.31
N LEU A 111 -0.25 -6.27 -17.98
CA LEU A 111 -1.03 -5.33 -17.17
C LEU A 111 -0.48 -3.90 -17.29
N ILE A 112 0.84 -3.70 -17.13
CA ILE A 112 1.45 -2.38 -17.27
C ILE A 112 1.33 -1.86 -18.71
N GLY A 113 1.51 -2.71 -19.71
CA GLY A 113 1.30 -2.36 -21.12
C GLY A 113 -0.14 -1.91 -21.39
N THR A 114 -1.14 -2.62 -20.83
CA THR A 114 -2.54 -2.22 -20.92
C THR A 114 -2.80 -0.88 -20.23
N ALA A 115 -2.21 -0.66 -19.06
CA ALA A 115 -2.30 0.61 -18.34
C ALA A 115 -1.70 1.77 -19.15
N TRP A 116 -0.56 1.52 -19.82
CA TRP A 116 0.13 2.49 -20.64
C TRP A 116 -0.65 2.82 -21.92
N LEU A 117 -1.24 1.82 -22.59
CA LEU A 117 -2.14 2.05 -23.73
C LEU A 117 -3.34 2.91 -23.33
N ALA A 118 -3.90 2.70 -22.14
CA ALA A 118 -4.96 3.56 -21.61
C ALA A 118 -4.49 5.01 -21.41
N LEU A 119 -3.23 5.27 -21.06
CA LEU A 119 -2.67 6.64 -21.00
C LEU A 119 -2.48 7.26 -22.38
N ILE A 120 -2.16 6.46 -23.41
CA ILE A 120 -2.11 6.96 -24.79
C ILE A 120 -3.52 7.32 -25.26
N LEU A 121 -4.50 6.45 -24.98
CA LEU A 121 -5.91 6.75 -25.27
C LEU A 121 -6.41 7.99 -24.53
N PHE A 122 -5.96 8.20 -23.28
CA PHE A 122 -6.26 9.43 -22.54
C PHE A 122 -5.76 10.69 -23.26
N ALA A 123 -4.58 10.64 -23.88
CA ALA A 123 -4.02 11.76 -24.63
C ALA A 123 -4.70 11.99 -25.99
N LEU A 124 -5.21 10.93 -26.62
CA LEU A 124 -5.83 10.97 -27.95
C LEU A 124 -7.33 11.31 -27.91
N ILE A 125 -8.03 10.87 -26.87
CA ILE A 125 -9.48 11.06 -26.74
C ILE A 125 -9.75 12.45 -26.15
N PRO A 126 -10.67 13.24 -26.72
CA PRO A 126 -11.01 14.56 -26.19
C PRO A 126 -11.73 14.47 -24.84
N ALA A 127 -11.54 15.50 -24.01
CA ALA A 127 -12.31 15.67 -22.78
C ALA A 127 -13.81 15.86 -23.12
N PRO A 128 -14.73 15.34 -22.30
CA PRO A 128 -14.53 14.62 -21.03
C PRO A 128 -14.41 13.08 -21.16
N TRP A 129 -14.47 12.54 -22.38
CA TRP A 129 -14.56 11.09 -22.60
C TRP A 129 -13.29 10.33 -22.20
N ASN A 130 -12.14 11.01 -22.24
CA ASN A 130 -10.86 10.50 -21.78
C ASN A 130 -10.80 10.19 -20.27
N ILE A 131 -11.73 10.68 -19.44
CA ILE A 131 -11.83 10.28 -18.02
C ILE A 131 -12.02 8.77 -17.88
N ALA A 132 -12.76 8.14 -18.80
CA ALA A 132 -12.93 6.69 -18.83
C ALA A 132 -11.59 5.96 -19.06
N CYS A 133 -10.63 6.60 -19.75
CA CYS A 133 -9.29 6.03 -19.94
C CYS A 133 -8.52 5.94 -18.63
N LEU A 134 -8.75 6.85 -17.67
CA LEU A 134 -8.13 6.76 -16.35
C LEU A 134 -8.70 5.61 -15.52
N PHE A 135 -9.99 5.30 -15.68
CA PHE A 135 -10.57 4.08 -15.11
C PHE A 135 -9.92 2.83 -15.71
N LEU A 136 -9.79 2.76 -17.04
CA LEU A 136 -9.12 1.66 -17.74
C LEU A 136 -7.63 1.56 -17.38
N ASN A 137 -6.97 2.67 -17.07
CA ASN A 137 -5.61 2.71 -16.56
C ASN A 137 -5.52 2.15 -15.13
N GLY A 138 -6.44 2.51 -14.24
CA GLY A 138 -6.44 2.05 -12.85
C GLY A 138 -6.68 0.54 -12.69
N LEU A 139 -7.50 -0.04 -13.57
CA LEU A 139 -7.91 -1.46 -13.53
C LEU A 139 -6.74 -2.47 -13.61
N PRO A 140 -5.79 -2.39 -14.54
CA PRO A 140 -4.65 -3.33 -14.55
C PRO A 140 -3.66 -3.09 -13.40
N LEU A 141 -3.55 -1.85 -12.89
CA LEU A 141 -2.51 -1.47 -11.93
C LEU A 141 -2.75 -1.99 -10.50
N GLY A 142 -4.01 -2.23 -10.11
CA GLY A 142 -4.35 -2.70 -8.76
C GLY A 142 -3.82 -4.08 -8.37
N MET A 143 -3.50 -4.93 -9.36
CA MET A 143 -2.96 -6.28 -9.14
C MET A 143 -1.43 -6.33 -9.05
N ILE A 144 -0.73 -5.29 -9.50
CA ILE A 144 0.74 -5.32 -9.63
C ILE A 144 1.42 -5.53 -8.30
N TRP A 145 0.92 -4.90 -7.22
CA TRP A 145 1.52 -5.06 -5.88
C TRP A 145 1.55 -6.52 -5.45
N GLY A 146 0.43 -7.24 -5.58
CA GLY A 146 0.35 -8.63 -5.14
C GLY A 146 1.15 -9.57 -6.05
N LEU A 147 1.20 -9.30 -7.35
CA LEU A 147 2.06 -10.05 -8.28
C LEU A 147 3.55 -9.87 -7.93
N VAL A 148 4.01 -8.64 -7.68
CA VAL A 148 5.39 -8.37 -7.26
C VAL A 148 5.68 -8.97 -5.89
N PHE A 149 4.77 -8.80 -4.92
CA PHE A 149 4.90 -9.38 -3.58
C PHE A 149 5.01 -10.91 -3.62
N SER A 150 4.31 -11.58 -4.52
CA SER A 150 4.38 -13.05 -4.66
C SER A 150 5.80 -13.59 -4.96
N TYR A 151 6.72 -12.77 -5.50
CA TYR A 151 8.11 -13.18 -5.73
C TYR A 151 8.93 -13.23 -4.44
N ILE A 152 8.62 -12.35 -3.50
CA ILE A 152 9.33 -12.17 -2.22
C ILE A 152 8.60 -12.83 -1.04
N GLU A 153 7.34 -13.23 -1.22
CA GLU A 153 6.54 -13.97 -0.24
C GLU A 153 7.05 -15.40 -0.03
N GLY A 154 6.80 -15.92 1.17
CA GLY A 154 7.11 -17.30 1.54
C GLY A 154 8.56 -17.51 1.93
N ARG A 155 9.24 -16.47 2.42
CA ARG A 155 10.63 -16.49 2.90
C ARG A 155 10.68 -16.04 4.35
N ARG A 156 11.73 -16.43 5.07
CA ARG A 156 11.99 -15.98 6.45
C ARG A 156 12.11 -14.46 6.57
N VAL A 157 12.55 -13.81 5.49
CA VAL A 157 12.71 -12.35 5.39
C VAL A 157 11.55 -11.66 4.68
N SER A 158 10.42 -12.33 4.44
CA SER A 158 9.28 -11.74 3.72
C SER A 158 8.75 -10.48 4.38
N GLU A 159 8.79 -10.37 5.72
CA GLU A 159 8.40 -9.14 6.43
C GLU A 159 9.32 -7.97 6.08
N ALA A 160 10.63 -8.18 6.08
CA ALA A 160 11.61 -7.16 5.73
C ALA A 160 11.51 -6.76 4.25
N LEU A 161 11.37 -7.74 3.35
CA LEU A 161 11.17 -7.47 1.92
C LEU A 161 9.84 -6.76 1.65
N GLY A 162 8.78 -7.09 2.40
CA GLY A 162 7.51 -6.39 2.37
C GLY A 162 7.63 -4.94 2.82
N ALA A 163 8.40 -4.66 3.88
CA ALA A 163 8.68 -3.29 4.32
C ALA A 163 9.44 -2.47 3.25
N VAL A 164 10.43 -3.07 2.59
CA VAL A 164 11.14 -2.44 1.45
C VAL A 164 10.16 -2.14 0.32
N LEU A 165 9.27 -3.08 -0.02
CA LEU A 165 8.23 -2.85 -1.02
C LEU A 165 7.26 -1.73 -0.60
N CYS A 166 6.89 -1.62 0.68
CA CYS A 166 6.08 -0.51 1.19
C CYS A 166 6.83 0.83 1.10
N ALA A 167 8.13 0.88 1.35
CA ALA A 167 8.90 2.11 1.19
C ALA A 167 8.88 2.63 -0.25
N SER A 168 8.82 1.71 -1.23
CA SER A 168 8.83 2.10 -2.64
C SER A 168 7.71 3.07 -2.96
N PHE A 169 6.48 2.84 -2.48
CA PHE A 169 5.36 3.71 -2.87
C PHE A 169 5.41 5.13 -2.31
N ILE A 170 6.08 5.30 -1.16
CA ILE A 170 6.31 6.61 -0.54
C ILE A 170 7.21 7.45 -1.48
N ILE A 171 8.35 6.88 -1.87
CA ILE A 171 9.35 7.56 -2.69
C ILE A 171 8.88 7.71 -4.14
N SER A 172 8.23 6.67 -4.68
CA SER A 172 7.90 6.59 -6.09
C SER A 172 6.98 7.71 -6.55
N SER A 173 5.97 8.04 -5.75
CA SER A 173 4.99 9.06 -6.11
C SER A 173 5.66 10.43 -6.31
N GLY A 174 6.53 10.84 -5.39
CA GLY A 174 7.29 12.08 -5.52
C GLY A 174 8.26 12.04 -6.70
N ALA A 175 9.04 10.95 -6.84
CA ALA A 175 10.02 10.81 -7.92
C ALA A 175 9.39 10.88 -9.32
N VAL A 176 8.28 10.16 -9.57
CA VAL A 176 7.65 10.16 -10.89
C VAL A 176 6.97 11.49 -11.21
N LYS A 177 6.51 12.24 -10.19
CA LYS A 177 5.97 13.60 -10.37
C LYS A 177 7.09 14.59 -10.70
N SER A 178 8.26 14.48 -10.07
CA SER A 178 9.44 15.27 -10.47
C SER A 178 9.79 15.04 -11.94
N VAL A 179 9.80 13.77 -12.40
CA VAL A 179 10.04 13.45 -13.81
C VAL A 179 8.92 13.99 -14.71
N ALA A 180 7.66 13.89 -14.27
CA ALA A 180 6.52 14.42 -14.99
C ALA A 180 6.62 15.94 -15.25
N VAL A 181 7.01 16.72 -14.23
CA VAL A 181 7.25 18.16 -14.37
C VAL A 181 8.40 18.41 -15.35
N LEU A 182 9.52 17.69 -15.24
CA LEU A 182 10.64 17.82 -16.18
C LEU A 182 10.29 17.42 -17.63
N VAL A 183 9.28 16.56 -17.81
CA VAL A 183 8.74 16.20 -19.13
C VAL A 183 7.89 17.35 -19.67
N MET A 184 7.06 17.99 -18.83
CA MET A 184 6.28 19.16 -19.21
C MET A 184 7.16 20.38 -19.51
N ASP A 185 8.24 20.60 -18.75
CA ASP A 185 9.22 21.67 -19.00
C ASP A 185 9.89 21.56 -20.39
N ARG A 186 9.88 20.36 -20.99
CA ARG A 186 10.34 20.11 -22.36
C ARG A 186 9.26 20.30 -23.42
N GLY A 187 8.11 20.86 -23.07
CA GLY A 187 7.01 21.19 -23.98
C GLY A 187 6.00 20.06 -24.21
N VAL A 188 6.04 18.98 -23.44
CA VAL A 188 5.01 17.92 -23.52
C VAL A 188 3.75 18.39 -22.80
N SER A 189 2.59 18.28 -23.46
CA SER A 189 1.32 18.71 -22.87
C SER A 189 0.91 17.86 -21.66
N GLU A 190 0.06 18.43 -20.78
CA GLU A 190 -0.46 17.74 -19.60
C GLU A 190 -1.16 16.40 -19.94
N MET A 191 -1.75 16.31 -21.14
CA MET A 191 -2.46 15.12 -21.62
C MET A 191 -1.49 14.00 -22.04
N TRP A 192 -0.37 14.33 -22.67
CA TRP A 192 0.64 13.37 -23.13
C TRP A 192 1.66 13.01 -22.05
N MET A 193 1.89 13.91 -21.09
CA MET A 193 2.89 13.76 -20.04
C MET A 193 2.81 12.40 -19.30
N PRO A 194 1.63 11.87 -18.93
CA PRO A 194 1.56 10.58 -18.24
C PRO A 194 2.09 9.42 -19.07
N ALA A 195 1.76 9.38 -20.37
CA ALA A 195 2.20 8.33 -21.27
C ALA A 195 3.72 8.41 -21.53
N VAL A 196 4.24 9.62 -21.74
CA VAL A 196 5.68 9.87 -21.93
C VAL A 196 6.47 9.51 -20.68
N THR A 197 6.00 9.94 -19.50
CA THR A 197 6.64 9.61 -18.22
C THR A 197 6.65 8.10 -17.98
N GLY A 198 5.53 7.41 -18.22
CA GLY A 198 5.48 5.94 -18.13
C GLY A 198 6.48 5.27 -19.07
N ALA A 199 6.61 5.78 -20.30
CA ALA A 199 7.52 5.21 -21.29
C ALA A 199 9.00 5.26 -20.83
N LEU A 200 9.41 6.32 -20.14
CA LEU A 200 10.77 6.48 -19.60
C LEU A 200 11.13 5.43 -18.53
N PHE A 201 10.13 4.81 -17.89
CA PHE A 201 10.34 3.83 -16.81
C PHE A 201 10.28 2.38 -17.29
N PHE A 202 9.97 2.11 -18.56
CA PHE A 202 10.07 0.76 -19.12
C PHE A 202 11.45 0.10 -18.95
N PRO A 203 12.59 0.79 -19.18
CA PRO A 203 13.90 0.18 -18.98
C PRO A 203 14.12 -0.30 -17.54
N VAL A 204 13.69 0.49 -16.56
CA VAL A 204 13.77 0.14 -15.13
C VAL A 204 12.87 -1.06 -14.84
N LEU A 205 11.65 -1.08 -15.38
CA LEU A 205 10.71 -2.18 -15.24
C LEU A 205 11.26 -3.49 -15.84
N PHE A 206 11.78 -3.45 -17.07
CA PHE A 206 12.32 -4.64 -17.74
C PHE A 206 13.51 -5.23 -16.97
N LEU A 207 14.43 -4.38 -16.50
CA LEU A 207 15.56 -4.81 -15.69
C LEU A 207 15.09 -5.42 -14.36
N ALA A 208 14.14 -4.77 -13.68
CA ALA A 208 13.59 -5.27 -12.42
C ALA A 208 12.90 -6.63 -12.58
N LEU A 209 12.06 -6.79 -13.62
CA LEU A 209 11.39 -8.06 -13.89
C LEU A 209 12.36 -9.17 -14.28
N PHE A 210 13.38 -8.84 -15.08
CA PHE A 210 14.45 -9.78 -15.41
C PHE A 210 15.17 -10.31 -14.17
N LEU A 211 15.45 -9.44 -13.20
CA LEU A 211 16.05 -9.83 -11.93
C LEU A 211 15.07 -10.65 -11.05
N LEU A 212 13.79 -10.28 -11.03
CA LEU A 212 12.75 -11.00 -10.28
C LEU A 212 12.52 -12.42 -10.81
N GLU A 213 12.49 -12.62 -12.13
CA GLU A 213 12.34 -13.93 -12.75
C GLU A 213 13.55 -14.85 -12.47
N ARG A 214 14.72 -14.29 -12.17
CA ARG A 214 15.92 -15.03 -11.78
C ARG A 214 16.02 -15.29 -10.28
N MET A 215 15.02 -14.87 -9.48
CA MET A 215 15.03 -15.16 -8.06
C MET A 215 14.87 -16.66 -7.79
N PRO A 216 15.71 -17.25 -6.93
CA PRO A 216 15.60 -18.66 -6.57
C PRO A 216 14.30 -18.90 -5.81
N ALA A 217 13.75 -20.11 -5.91
CA ALA A 217 12.59 -20.49 -5.09
C ALA A 217 12.90 -20.39 -3.58
N PRO A 218 11.86 -20.24 -2.72
CA PRO A 218 12.01 -20.45 -1.28
C PRO A 218 12.64 -21.83 -1.00
N ASP A 219 13.47 -21.94 0.05
CA ASP A 219 14.01 -23.25 0.45
C ASP A 219 13.14 -23.95 1.49
N ARG A 220 13.55 -25.18 1.85
CA ARG A 220 12.89 -25.96 2.90
C ARG A 220 12.88 -25.28 4.27
N ARG A 221 13.80 -24.36 4.56
CA ARG A 221 13.82 -23.60 5.83
C ARG A 221 12.79 -22.48 5.80
N ASP A 222 12.67 -21.80 4.66
CA ASP A 222 11.61 -20.82 4.35
C ASP A 222 10.22 -21.49 4.45
N GLU A 223 10.08 -22.73 3.96
CA GLU A 223 8.83 -23.49 4.05
C GLU A 223 8.52 -24.01 5.47
N ALA A 224 9.55 -24.43 6.22
CA ALA A 224 9.37 -24.95 7.59
C ALA A 224 8.98 -23.87 8.61
N GLU A 225 9.44 -22.63 8.41
CA GLU A 225 9.05 -21.48 9.24
C GLU A 225 7.77 -20.79 8.74
N ARG A 226 7.13 -21.31 7.68
CA ARG A 226 5.89 -20.75 7.12
C ARG A 226 4.71 -21.06 8.03
N THR A 227 4.16 -20.03 8.65
CA THR A 227 2.82 -20.10 9.25
C THR A 227 1.80 -20.17 8.11
N VAL A 228 1.08 -21.30 7.99
CA VAL A 228 0.00 -21.44 7.01
C VAL A 228 -1.10 -20.44 7.34
N ARG A 229 -1.33 -19.46 6.46
CA ARG A 229 -2.44 -18.51 6.59
C ARG A 229 -3.75 -19.23 6.28
N VAL A 230 -4.49 -19.62 7.32
CA VAL A 230 -5.81 -20.24 7.15
C VAL A 230 -6.86 -19.16 6.84
N PRO A 231 -7.66 -19.28 5.78
CA PRO A 231 -8.75 -18.36 5.50
C PRO A 231 -9.80 -18.39 6.62
N MET A 232 -10.26 -17.22 7.09
CA MET A 232 -11.39 -17.18 8.03
C MET A 232 -12.70 -17.52 7.30
N LEU A 233 -13.39 -18.55 7.77
CA LEU A 233 -14.75 -18.88 7.36
C LEU A 233 -15.76 -17.82 7.86
N ARG A 234 -16.93 -17.73 7.20
CA ARG A 234 -17.96 -16.71 7.50
C ARG A 234 -18.35 -16.66 8.98
N ALA A 235 -18.53 -17.81 9.62
CA ALA A 235 -18.89 -17.91 11.05
C ALA A 235 -17.81 -17.30 11.96
N ALA A 236 -16.53 -17.55 11.67
CA ALA A 236 -15.42 -17.00 12.44
C ALA A 236 -15.30 -15.47 12.28
N ARG A 237 -15.60 -14.94 11.08
CA ARG A 237 -15.62 -13.48 10.84
C ARG A 237 -16.71 -12.79 11.67
N LEU A 238 -17.91 -13.38 11.72
CA LEU A 238 -19.02 -12.82 12.50
C LEU A 238 -18.75 -12.89 14.00
N ALA A 239 -18.21 -14.01 14.48
CA ALA A 239 -17.79 -14.15 15.89
C ALA A 239 -16.70 -13.12 16.26
N PHE A 240 -15.73 -12.91 15.37
CA PHE A 240 -14.70 -11.90 15.56
C PHE A 240 -15.29 -10.48 15.63
N LEU A 241 -16.18 -10.12 14.71
CA LEU A 241 -16.82 -8.79 14.71
C LEU A 241 -17.73 -8.59 15.92
N ARG A 242 -18.45 -9.62 16.39
CA ARG A 242 -19.25 -9.54 17.61
C ARG A 242 -18.38 -9.28 18.83
N ASN A 243 -17.22 -9.92 18.89
CA ASN A 243 -16.34 -9.80 20.04
C ASN A 243 -15.49 -8.53 19.98
N TYR A 244 -14.88 -8.17 18.83
CA TYR A 244 -13.88 -7.11 18.69
C TYR A 244 -14.28 -5.99 17.70
N GLY A 245 -15.55 -5.94 17.28
CA GLY A 245 -16.04 -5.00 16.28
C GLY A 245 -15.87 -3.54 16.66
N LEU A 246 -16.01 -3.18 17.94
CA LEU A 246 -15.80 -1.79 18.39
C LEU A 246 -14.36 -1.33 18.13
N ALA A 247 -13.36 -2.11 18.54
CA ALA A 247 -11.96 -1.80 18.27
C ALA A 247 -11.66 -1.75 16.77
N MET A 248 -12.28 -2.65 16.00
CA MET A 248 -12.14 -2.65 14.55
C MET A 248 -12.70 -1.37 13.92
N VAL A 249 -13.89 -0.93 14.34
CA VAL A 249 -14.51 0.30 13.84
C VAL A 249 -13.63 1.51 14.18
N LEU A 250 -13.11 1.60 15.41
CA LEU A 250 -12.20 2.69 15.81
C LEU A 250 -10.93 2.73 14.94
N LEU A 251 -10.25 1.58 14.79
CA LEU A 251 -9.02 1.47 13.99
C LEU A 251 -9.26 1.74 12.51
N VAL A 252 -10.30 1.13 11.92
CA VAL A 252 -10.64 1.31 10.50
C VAL A 252 -11.05 2.75 10.23
N SER A 253 -11.81 3.39 11.12
CA SER A 253 -12.20 4.80 10.94
C SER A 253 -10.98 5.73 10.94
N GLY A 254 -10.02 5.50 11.86
CA GLY A 254 -8.75 6.21 11.86
C GLY A 254 -7.95 5.98 10.58
N TYR A 255 -7.87 4.73 10.12
CA TYR A 255 -7.22 4.38 8.85
C TYR A 255 -7.85 5.08 7.64
N VAL A 256 -9.18 5.14 7.57
CA VAL A 256 -9.91 5.80 6.48
C VAL A 256 -9.56 7.28 6.41
N LEU A 257 -9.55 7.98 7.55
CA LEU A 257 -9.17 9.39 7.63
C LEU A 257 -7.72 9.61 7.20
N LEU A 258 -6.79 8.79 7.70
CA LEU A 258 -5.38 8.86 7.34
C LEU A 258 -5.16 8.61 5.84
N THR A 259 -5.87 7.63 5.27
CA THR A 259 -5.80 7.31 3.85
C THR A 259 -6.30 8.48 3.01
N ALA A 260 -7.45 9.07 3.39
CA ALA A 260 -8.04 10.18 2.66
C ALA A 260 -7.13 11.42 2.65
N ILE A 261 -6.59 11.83 3.80
CA ILE A 261 -5.68 12.98 3.88
C ILE A 261 -4.35 12.72 3.17
N ARG A 262 -3.79 11.52 3.33
CA ARG A 262 -2.56 11.13 2.63
C ARG A 262 -2.76 11.17 1.11
N ASP A 263 -3.86 10.59 0.62
CA ASP A 263 -4.17 10.58 -0.80
C ASP A 263 -4.44 11.99 -1.33
N PHE A 264 -5.11 12.84 -0.54
CA PHE A 264 -5.29 14.24 -0.89
C PHE A 264 -3.94 14.97 -1.00
N ARG A 265 -3.10 14.92 0.04
CA ARG A 265 -1.75 15.52 0.06
C ARG A 265 -0.92 15.08 -1.14
N ASP A 266 -0.95 13.78 -1.43
CA ASP A 266 -0.19 13.22 -2.55
C ASP A 266 -0.75 13.69 -3.89
N ASN A 267 -2.05 13.51 -4.15
CA ASN A 267 -2.65 13.79 -5.46
C ASN A 267 -2.71 15.28 -5.79
N PHE A 268 -2.81 16.15 -4.79
CA PHE A 268 -2.86 17.60 -4.94
C PHE A 268 -1.56 18.30 -4.53
N ALA A 269 -0.45 17.56 -4.47
CA ALA A 269 0.85 18.12 -4.12
C ALA A 269 1.26 19.30 -5.02
N ALA A 270 0.94 19.26 -6.32
CA ALA A 270 1.24 20.34 -7.25
C ALA A 270 0.52 21.65 -6.86
N GLU A 271 -0.75 21.55 -6.48
CA GLU A 271 -1.57 22.67 -6.02
C GLU A 271 -1.10 23.19 -4.66
N LEU A 272 -0.76 22.30 -3.72
CA LEU A 272 -0.22 22.68 -2.42
C LEU A 272 1.11 23.44 -2.58
N TRP A 273 2.03 22.92 -3.39
CA TRP A 273 3.29 23.61 -3.68
C TRP A 273 3.08 24.93 -4.40
N GLY A 274 2.17 24.98 -5.38
CA GLY A 274 1.79 26.19 -6.07
C GLY A 274 1.29 27.27 -5.11
N ALA A 275 0.38 26.93 -4.20
CA ALA A 275 -0.14 27.84 -3.18
C ALA A 275 0.94 28.32 -2.20
N MET A 276 1.98 27.52 -1.97
CA MET A 276 3.13 27.88 -1.11
C MET A 276 4.27 28.58 -1.87
N GLY A 277 4.09 28.91 -3.15
CA GLY A 277 5.08 29.65 -3.96
C GLY A 277 6.13 28.79 -4.68
N TYR A 278 5.95 27.47 -4.74
CA TYR A 278 6.86 26.50 -5.38
C TYR A 278 6.26 25.84 -6.64
N GLY A 279 5.34 26.54 -7.33
CA GLY A 279 4.74 26.05 -8.57
C GLY A 279 5.78 25.72 -9.64
N GLY A 280 5.64 24.58 -10.30
CA GLY A 280 6.55 24.13 -11.37
C GLY A 280 7.94 23.67 -10.92
N VAL A 281 8.25 23.65 -9.62
CA VAL A 281 9.57 23.22 -9.15
C VAL A 281 9.61 21.69 -9.01
N ALA A 282 10.13 20.98 -10.02
CA ALA A 282 10.17 19.53 -10.03
C ALA A 282 10.83 18.90 -8.79
N SER A 283 11.93 19.49 -8.30
CA SER A 283 12.72 18.91 -7.20
C SER A 283 11.98 18.82 -5.87
N VAL A 284 10.95 19.65 -5.63
CA VAL A 284 10.25 19.68 -4.34
C VAL A 284 9.46 18.40 -4.06
N PHE A 285 8.96 17.72 -5.09
CA PHE A 285 8.22 16.46 -4.94
C PHE A 285 9.12 15.33 -4.42
N SER A 286 10.35 15.22 -4.94
CA SER A 286 11.30 14.22 -4.44
C SER A 286 11.93 14.62 -3.10
N ALA A 287 12.25 15.91 -2.94
CA ALA A 287 12.87 16.42 -1.73
C ALA A 287 11.98 16.26 -0.49
N SER A 288 10.65 16.32 -0.64
CA SER A 288 9.73 16.07 0.48
C SER A 288 9.56 14.60 0.81
N GLU A 289 9.48 13.71 -0.19
CA GLU A 289 9.15 12.29 0.05
C GLU A 289 10.34 11.43 0.49
N LEU A 290 11.57 11.80 0.12
CA LEU A 290 12.78 11.05 0.51
C LEU A 290 12.98 11.02 2.04
N PRO A 291 12.97 12.16 2.76
CA PRO A 291 13.06 12.15 4.23
C PRO A 291 11.88 11.44 4.88
N VAL A 292 10.67 11.62 4.34
CA VAL A 292 9.45 10.97 4.83
C VAL A 292 9.57 9.46 4.79
N ALA A 293 10.06 8.90 3.67
CA ALA A 293 10.26 7.47 3.52
C ALA A 293 11.34 6.93 4.47
N ALA A 294 12.46 7.64 4.62
CA ALA A 294 13.54 7.25 5.54
C ALA A 294 13.05 7.20 6.99
N VAL A 295 12.31 8.22 7.41
CA VAL A 295 11.74 8.33 8.76
C VAL A 295 10.69 7.24 8.99
N ALA A 296 9.75 7.03 8.05
CA ALA A 296 8.72 5.99 8.14
C ALA A 296 9.32 4.57 8.20
N LEU A 297 10.34 4.28 7.40
CA LEU A 297 11.06 3.01 7.43
C LEU A 297 11.78 2.78 8.75
N ALA A 298 12.45 3.80 9.29
CA ALA A 298 13.14 3.69 10.58
C ALA A 298 12.15 3.38 11.72
N ALA A 299 10.99 4.03 11.73
CA ALA A 299 9.94 3.76 12.72
C ALA A 299 9.39 2.33 12.60
N LEU A 300 9.13 1.85 11.38
CA LEU A 300 8.67 0.48 11.15
C LEU A 300 9.74 -0.56 11.54
N GLY A 301 11.00 -0.32 11.19
CA GLY A 301 12.13 -1.16 11.58
C GLY A 301 12.28 -1.25 13.10
N GLY A 302 12.10 -0.13 13.82
CA GLY A 302 12.08 -0.11 15.27
C GLY A 302 10.96 -0.95 15.89
N LEU A 303 9.75 -0.91 15.31
CA LEU A 303 8.62 -1.74 15.74
C LEU A 303 8.88 -3.24 15.56
N MET A 304 9.62 -3.64 14.53
CA MET A 304 9.96 -5.06 14.28
C MET A 304 10.85 -5.66 15.37
N LEU A 305 11.61 -4.83 16.11
CA LEU A 305 12.46 -5.30 17.22
C LEU A 305 11.64 -5.73 18.45
N ILE A 306 10.37 -5.33 18.54
CA ILE A 306 9.49 -5.65 19.66
C ILE A 306 8.92 -7.06 19.48
N ARG A 307 9.45 -8.01 20.26
CA ARG A 307 9.04 -9.42 20.20
C ARG A 307 7.66 -9.68 20.80
N ASP A 308 7.33 -9.02 21.90
CA ASP A 308 6.06 -9.19 22.61
C ASP A 308 4.90 -8.55 21.82
N ASN A 309 3.88 -9.34 21.49
CA ASN A 309 2.77 -8.91 20.64
C ASN A 309 1.90 -7.82 21.28
N MET A 310 1.71 -7.86 22.61
CA MET A 310 0.94 -6.84 23.32
C MET A 310 1.70 -5.52 23.39
N ARG A 311 2.99 -5.55 23.71
CA ARG A 311 3.86 -4.36 23.70
C ARG A 311 3.99 -3.80 22.29
N ALA A 312 4.11 -4.67 21.27
CA ALA A 312 4.14 -4.24 19.87
C ALA A 312 2.84 -3.55 19.47
N LEU A 313 1.68 -4.11 19.85
CA LEU A 313 0.38 -3.51 19.58
C LEU A 313 0.23 -2.12 20.23
N LEU A 314 0.62 -1.98 21.50
CA LEU A 314 0.57 -0.68 22.19
C LEU A 314 1.60 0.32 21.63
N ALA A 315 2.80 -0.13 21.27
CA ALA A 315 3.81 0.71 20.62
C ALA A 315 3.31 1.22 19.25
N MET A 316 2.57 0.40 18.50
CA MET A 316 1.93 0.83 17.24
C MET A 316 0.87 1.91 17.49
N HIS A 317 0.03 1.78 18.52
CA HIS A 317 -0.89 2.85 18.91
C HIS A 317 -0.13 4.14 19.29
N GLY A 318 1.00 4.01 19.99
CA GLY A 318 1.87 5.15 20.32
C GLY A 318 2.42 5.86 19.08
N ILE A 319 2.87 5.11 18.07
CA ILE A 319 3.35 5.68 16.80
C ILE A 319 2.21 6.31 16.00
N ILE A 320 1.01 5.72 16.02
CA ILE A 320 -0.17 6.31 15.37
C ILE A 320 -0.53 7.64 16.04
N LEU A 321 -0.53 7.69 17.37
CA LEU A 321 -0.77 8.92 18.12
C LEU A 321 0.31 9.97 17.84
N LEU A 322 1.58 9.58 17.84
CA LEU A 322 2.69 10.47 17.50
C LEU A 322 2.53 11.03 16.08
N GLY A 323 2.15 10.20 15.12
CA GLY A 323 1.90 10.62 13.73
C GLY A 323 0.76 11.64 13.63
N ALA A 324 -0.34 11.42 14.36
CA ALA A 324 -1.46 12.36 14.44
C ALA A 324 -1.03 13.69 15.07
N LEU A 325 -0.34 13.67 16.21
CA LEU A 325 0.17 14.88 16.86
C LEU A 325 1.16 15.64 15.96
N LEU A 326 2.03 14.92 15.25
CA LEU A 326 2.98 15.52 14.32
C LEU A 326 2.25 16.22 13.15
N LEU A 327 1.18 15.63 12.62
CA LEU A 327 0.33 16.25 11.61
C LEU A 327 -0.30 17.55 12.13
N GLY A 328 -0.92 17.53 13.31
CA GLY A 328 -1.56 18.71 13.90
C GLY A 328 -0.59 19.83 14.27
N PHE A 329 0.49 19.51 15.00
CA PHE A 329 1.46 20.50 15.45
C PHE A 329 2.30 21.08 14.31
N SER A 330 2.65 20.29 13.29
CA SER A 330 3.33 20.85 12.11
C SER A 330 2.41 21.78 11.32
N THR A 331 1.11 21.49 11.26
CA THR A 331 0.11 22.38 10.65
C THR A 331 -0.02 23.69 11.43
N LEU A 332 -0.06 23.63 12.76
CA LEU A 332 -0.07 24.81 13.62
C LEU A 332 1.19 25.65 13.47
N ALA A 333 2.36 25.02 13.49
CA ALA A 333 3.64 25.71 13.33
C ALA A 333 3.76 26.37 11.93
N PHE A 334 3.20 25.74 10.89
CA PHE A 334 3.13 26.34 9.56
C PHE A 334 2.24 27.59 9.53
N GLN A 335 1.04 27.54 10.12
CA GLN A 335 0.15 28.71 10.20
C GLN A 335 0.73 29.86 11.03
N MET A 336 1.51 29.55 12.07
CA MET A 336 2.22 30.55 12.87
C MET A 336 3.46 31.12 12.16
N GLY A 337 3.77 30.67 10.95
CA GLY A 337 4.97 31.09 10.20
C GLY A 337 6.28 30.54 10.77
N LEU A 338 6.24 29.57 11.68
CA LEU A 338 7.42 28.92 12.27
C LEU A 338 8.04 27.87 11.34
N LEU A 339 7.24 27.33 10.39
CA LEU A 339 7.72 26.38 9.39
C LEU A 339 7.61 26.97 7.99
N HIS A 340 8.70 26.82 7.23
CA HIS A 340 8.68 27.02 5.79
C HIS A 340 7.98 25.85 5.06
N PRO A 341 7.56 26.05 3.80
CA PRO A 341 6.83 25.04 3.02
C PRO A 341 7.46 23.65 2.95
N LEU A 342 8.79 23.55 2.78
CA LEU A 342 9.46 22.24 2.67
C LEU A 342 9.44 21.44 3.98
N PRO A 343 9.89 21.98 5.13
CA PRO A 343 9.71 21.34 6.42
C PRO A 343 8.25 20.97 6.73
N TYR A 344 7.29 21.83 6.38
CA TYR A 344 5.86 21.55 6.59
C TYR A 344 5.40 20.31 5.81
N MET A 345 5.73 20.22 4.53
CA MET A 345 5.42 19.05 3.71
C MET A 345 6.11 17.78 4.23
N ILE A 346 7.36 17.88 4.69
CA ILE A 346 8.09 16.74 5.26
C ILE A 346 7.44 16.27 6.57
N LEU A 347 7.15 17.17 7.51
CA LEU A 347 6.63 16.80 8.82
C LEU A 347 5.19 16.26 8.75
N THR A 348 4.32 16.89 7.95
CA THR A 348 2.95 16.37 7.74
C THR A 348 2.97 15.02 7.02
N GLY A 349 3.84 14.86 6.01
CA GLY A 349 4.08 13.59 5.34
C GLY A 349 4.54 12.51 6.32
N ALA A 350 5.58 12.79 7.11
CA ALA A 350 6.11 11.86 8.11
C ALA A 350 5.04 11.46 9.13
N GLY A 351 4.24 12.43 9.62
CA GLY A 351 3.14 12.16 10.56
C GLY A 351 2.08 11.24 9.97
N LEU A 352 1.65 11.50 8.73
CA LEU A 352 0.69 10.64 8.03
C LEU A 352 1.25 9.23 7.81
N TYR A 353 2.49 9.08 7.37
CA TYR A 353 3.10 7.77 7.12
C TYR A 353 3.42 7.00 8.42
N PHE A 354 3.76 7.69 9.51
CA PHE A 354 3.86 7.08 10.84
C PHE A 354 2.54 6.45 11.27
N ALA A 355 1.45 7.19 11.12
CA ALA A 355 0.14 6.70 11.51
C ALA A 355 -0.41 5.65 10.53
N TYR A 356 -0.12 5.78 9.23
CA TYR A 356 -0.68 4.92 8.18
C TYR A 356 0.06 3.58 8.01
N THR A 357 1.38 3.57 8.08
CA THR A 357 2.20 2.39 7.74
C THR A 357 1.91 1.16 8.62
N PRO A 358 1.73 1.27 9.96
CA PRO A 358 1.47 0.12 10.81
C PRO A 358 0.26 -0.71 10.37
N PHE A 359 -0.80 -0.07 9.88
CA PHE A 359 -2.02 -0.73 9.40
C PHE A 359 -1.79 -1.70 8.23
N ASN A 360 -0.82 -1.39 7.37
CA ASN A 360 -0.54 -2.18 6.16
C ASN A 360 0.54 -3.25 6.39
N ALA A 361 1.30 -3.13 7.49
CA ALA A 361 2.47 -3.97 7.72
C ALA A 361 2.26 -5.00 8.83
N MET A 362 1.83 -4.58 10.02
CA MET A 362 1.96 -5.43 11.22
C MET A 362 0.82 -5.28 12.24
N LEU A 363 0.05 -4.18 12.21
CA LEU A 363 -0.95 -3.88 13.25
C LEU A 363 -1.97 -5.00 13.41
N PHE A 364 -2.56 -5.46 12.30
CA PHE A 364 -3.58 -6.50 12.34
C PHE A 364 -3.02 -7.87 12.70
N ASP A 365 -1.81 -8.20 12.25
CA ASP A 365 -1.12 -9.43 12.63
C ASP A 365 -0.82 -9.47 14.13
N ARG A 366 -0.24 -8.39 14.67
CA ARG A 366 0.08 -8.26 16.10
C ARG A 366 -1.17 -8.21 16.97
N MET A 367 -2.23 -7.57 16.50
CA MET A 367 -3.52 -7.56 17.17
C MET A 367 -4.13 -8.97 17.25
N ILE A 368 -4.16 -9.73 16.15
CA ILE A 368 -4.67 -11.10 16.15
C ILE A 368 -3.82 -11.98 17.07
N ALA A 369 -2.49 -11.88 16.98
CA ALA A 369 -1.58 -12.63 17.83
C ALA A 369 -1.74 -12.28 19.32
N ALA A 370 -1.96 -11.01 19.64
CA ALA A 370 -2.24 -10.53 21.00
C ALA A 370 -3.59 -11.01 21.56
N ILE A 371 -4.61 -11.10 20.71
CA ILE A 371 -5.95 -11.60 21.09
C ILE A 371 -5.93 -13.12 21.31
N GLY A 372 -5.00 -13.85 20.68
CA GLY A 372 -4.89 -15.31 20.81
C GLY A 372 -6.02 -16.09 20.13
N HIS A 373 -6.81 -15.44 19.25
CA HIS A 373 -7.81 -16.12 18.42
C HIS A 373 -7.29 -16.35 17.00
N ALA A 374 -7.71 -17.46 16.39
CA ALA A 374 -7.48 -17.70 14.97
C ALA A 374 -8.20 -16.63 14.13
N GLY A 375 -7.43 -15.68 13.62
CA GLY A 375 -7.89 -14.62 12.72
C GLY A 375 -6.96 -14.47 11.52
N ASN A 376 -7.48 -13.93 10.42
CA ASN A 376 -6.70 -13.65 9.21
C ASN A 376 -6.52 -12.14 9.08
N ALA A 377 -5.29 -11.65 9.30
CA ALA A 377 -4.97 -10.23 9.18
C ALA A 377 -5.26 -9.69 7.78
N GLY A 378 -5.12 -10.52 6.74
CA GLY A 378 -5.46 -10.16 5.37
C GLY A 378 -6.93 -9.77 5.18
N PHE A 379 -7.87 -10.39 5.90
CA PHE A 379 -9.27 -9.96 5.87
C PHE A 379 -9.43 -8.53 6.43
N LEU A 380 -8.72 -8.23 7.52
CA LEU A 380 -8.80 -6.92 8.19
C LEU A 380 -8.13 -5.82 7.38
N ILE A 381 -6.96 -6.11 6.82
CA ILE A 381 -6.25 -5.24 5.88
C ILE A 381 -7.16 -4.94 4.68
N TYR A 382 -7.84 -5.94 4.14
CA TYR A 382 -8.74 -5.75 3.01
C TYR A 382 -9.95 -4.85 3.34
N VAL A 383 -10.58 -5.04 4.50
CA VAL A 383 -11.67 -4.16 4.97
C VAL A 383 -11.19 -2.73 5.13
N ALA A 384 -10.00 -2.55 5.71
CA ALA A 384 -9.39 -1.23 5.89
C ALA A 384 -9.07 -0.57 4.53
N ASP A 385 -8.33 -1.25 3.64
CA ASP A 385 -7.93 -0.74 2.31
C ASP A 385 -9.16 -0.35 1.47
N SER A 386 -10.18 -1.23 1.42
CA SER A 386 -11.43 -0.96 0.70
C SER A 386 -12.16 0.28 1.24
N SER A 387 -12.26 0.40 2.57
CA SER A 387 -12.88 1.56 3.21
C SER A 387 -12.07 2.84 2.99
N GLY A 388 -10.74 2.73 2.92
CA GLY A 388 -9.82 3.85 2.69
C GLY A 388 -10.01 4.50 1.33
N TYR A 389 -10.23 3.71 0.26
CA TYR A 389 -10.56 4.25 -1.06
C TYR A 389 -11.90 5.00 -1.05
N VAL A 390 -12.92 4.45 -0.37
CA VAL A 390 -14.22 5.11 -0.21
C VAL A 390 -14.06 6.44 0.51
N GLY A 391 -13.29 6.48 1.62
CA GLY A 391 -13.01 7.73 2.34
C GLY A 391 -12.26 8.76 1.51
N SER A 392 -11.32 8.32 0.68
CA SER A 392 -10.57 9.21 -0.22
C SER A 392 -11.49 9.84 -1.26
N VAL A 393 -12.36 9.05 -1.90
CA VAL A 393 -13.38 9.57 -2.83
C VAL A 393 -14.36 10.49 -2.10
N ALA A 394 -14.82 10.12 -0.91
CA ALA A 394 -15.74 10.94 -0.12
C ALA A 394 -15.14 12.31 0.24
N LEU A 395 -13.86 12.36 0.64
CA LEU A 395 -13.16 13.61 0.93
C LEU A 395 -13.05 14.50 -0.31
N LEU A 396 -12.82 13.92 -1.49
CA LEU A 396 -12.77 14.67 -2.76
C LEU A 396 -14.14 15.21 -3.18
N LEU A 397 -15.20 14.42 -2.99
CA LEU A 397 -16.57 14.88 -3.24
C LEU A 397 -16.98 15.98 -2.26
N TYR A 398 -16.63 15.86 -0.98
CA TYR A 398 -16.81 16.92 0.01
C TYR A 398 -16.01 18.18 -0.39
N ARG A 399 -14.77 17.96 -0.83
CA ARG A 399 -13.93 18.84 -1.65
C ARG A 399 -14.75 19.74 -2.56
N SER A 400 -15.24 19.09 -3.60
CA SER A 400 -15.82 19.70 -4.78
C SER A 400 -17.21 20.27 -4.59
N PHE A 401 -18.02 19.75 -3.66
CA PHE A 401 -19.41 20.19 -3.48
C PHE A 401 -19.66 20.92 -2.15
N GLY A 402 -19.04 20.47 -1.06
CA GLY A 402 -19.22 21.02 0.28
C GLY A 402 -18.30 22.21 0.58
N ALA A 403 -17.07 22.18 0.06
CA ALA A 403 -16.04 23.19 0.31
C ALA A 403 -15.48 23.83 -0.97
N ALA A 404 -16.32 23.93 -2.02
CA ALA A 404 -15.91 24.36 -3.36
C ALA A 404 -15.21 25.74 -3.44
N ARG A 405 -15.46 26.61 -2.46
CA ARG A 405 -14.88 27.97 -2.40
C ARG A 405 -13.50 28.02 -1.73
N MET A 406 -13.09 26.94 -1.07
CA MET A 406 -11.80 26.89 -0.38
C MET A 406 -10.69 26.58 -1.36
N ASP A 407 -9.56 27.27 -1.22
CA ASP A 407 -8.35 26.88 -1.90
C ASP A 407 -7.84 25.52 -1.38
N TRP A 408 -7.01 24.86 -2.19
CA TRP A 408 -6.50 23.52 -1.90
C TRP A 408 -5.68 23.45 -0.62
N LEU A 409 -4.92 24.50 -0.30
CA LEU A 409 -4.04 24.55 0.87
C LEU A 409 -4.83 24.76 2.17
N SER A 410 -5.76 25.72 2.18
CA SER A 410 -6.65 25.96 3.32
C SER A 410 -7.52 24.74 3.62
N PHE A 411 -8.07 24.10 2.58
CA PHE A 411 -8.81 22.85 2.77
C PHE A 411 -7.92 21.75 3.35
N TYR A 412 -6.69 21.60 2.87
CA TYR A 412 -5.75 20.62 3.41
C TYR A 412 -5.43 20.90 4.89
N ILE A 413 -5.21 22.16 5.27
CA ILE A 413 -4.94 22.57 6.65
C ILE A 413 -6.10 22.19 7.58
N ASP A 414 -7.34 22.54 7.21
CA ASP A 414 -8.52 22.22 8.01
C ASP A 414 -8.72 20.71 8.12
N ALA A 415 -8.57 20.00 6.99
CA ALA A 415 -8.69 18.56 6.95
C ALA A 415 -7.58 17.87 7.77
N ALA A 416 -6.36 18.41 7.79
CA ALA A 416 -5.25 17.93 8.61
C ALA A 416 -5.52 18.10 10.11
N TYR A 417 -6.11 19.22 10.55
CA TYR A 417 -6.51 19.39 11.95
C TYR A 417 -7.60 18.42 12.37
N VAL A 418 -8.66 18.29 11.57
CA VAL A 418 -9.76 17.35 11.82
C VAL A 418 -9.22 15.92 11.90
N ALA A 419 -8.39 15.52 10.94
CA ALA A 419 -7.80 14.19 10.92
C ALA A 419 -6.85 13.96 12.10
N SER A 420 -6.00 14.93 12.44
CA SER A 420 -5.13 14.85 13.63
C SER A 420 -5.93 14.60 14.90
N ALA A 421 -6.95 15.43 15.17
CA ALA A 421 -7.77 15.31 16.38
C ALA A 421 -8.57 14.01 16.41
N ALA A 422 -9.23 13.66 15.31
CA ALA A 422 -10.05 12.46 15.20
C ALA A 422 -9.19 11.18 15.31
N VAL A 423 -8.07 11.10 14.60
CA VAL A 423 -7.17 9.93 14.66
C VAL A 423 -6.57 9.80 16.05
N ALA A 424 -6.15 10.89 16.69
CA ALA A 424 -5.65 10.85 18.06
C ALA A 424 -6.70 10.30 19.03
N LEU A 425 -7.94 10.80 18.96
CA LEU A 425 -9.05 10.35 19.80
C LEU A 425 -9.37 8.87 19.56
N LEU A 426 -9.56 8.46 18.31
CA LEU A 426 -9.87 7.07 17.92
C LEU A 426 -8.77 6.11 18.37
N THR A 427 -7.50 6.53 18.24
CA THR A 427 -6.34 5.74 18.64
C THR A 427 -6.26 5.58 20.16
N ILE A 428 -6.50 6.65 20.92
CA ILE A 428 -6.54 6.60 22.39
C ILE A 428 -7.68 5.69 22.86
N CYS A 429 -8.89 5.84 22.30
CA CYS A 429 -10.02 4.97 22.61
C CYS A 429 -9.73 3.50 22.30
N SER A 430 -9.09 3.21 21.15
CA SER A 430 -8.68 1.86 20.77
C SER A 430 -7.62 1.30 21.72
N ALA A 431 -6.61 2.09 22.07
CA ALA A 431 -5.54 1.68 22.97
C ALA A 431 -6.07 1.35 24.37
N LEU A 432 -6.94 2.21 24.92
CA LEU A 432 -7.60 1.99 26.21
C LEU A 432 -8.47 0.73 26.18
N TYR A 433 -9.24 0.53 25.11
CA TYR A 433 -10.05 -0.68 24.93
C TYR A 433 -9.19 -1.95 24.99
N PHE A 434 -8.08 -2.00 24.25
CA PHE A 434 -7.18 -3.15 24.28
C PHE A 434 -6.49 -3.32 25.64
N HIS A 435 -6.06 -2.23 26.26
CA HIS A 435 -5.42 -2.27 27.58
C HIS A 435 -6.34 -2.87 28.64
N PHE A 436 -7.57 -2.37 28.76
CA PHE A 436 -8.51 -2.84 29.78
C PHE A 436 -9.06 -4.24 29.49
N ARG A 437 -9.33 -4.56 28.22
CA ARG A 437 -10.01 -5.82 27.86
C ARG A 437 -9.05 -7.02 27.72
N LEU A 438 -7.80 -6.79 27.31
CA LEU A 438 -6.79 -7.86 27.25
C LEU A 438 -6.02 -8.00 28.57
N GLY A 439 -5.81 -6.91 29.31
CA GLY A 439 -5.20 -6.96 30.65
C GLY A 439 -5.99 -7.80 31.65
N THR A 440 -7.32 -7.76 31.58
CA THR A 440 -8.22 -8.59 32.42
C THR A 440 -8.22 -10.07 32.02
N HIS A 441 -7.96 -10.42 30.76
CA HIS A 441 -7.87 -11.81 30.31
C HIS A 441 -6.55 -12.48 30.73
N HIS A 442 -5.41 -11.77 30.66
CA HIS A 442 -4.11 -12.31 31.10
C HIS A 442 -4.09 -12.64 32.60
N VAL A 443 -4.69 -11.79 33.45
CA VAL A 443 -4.79 -12.02 34.90
C VAL A 443 -5.66 -13.25 35.22
N ARG A 444 -6.73 -13.50 34.45
CA ARG A 444 -7.59 -14.69 34.64
C ARG A 444 -6.93 -15.99 34.21
N THR A 445 -6.10 -16.00 33.17
CA THR A 445 -5.31 -17.19 32.80
C THR A 445 -4.13 -17.42 33.75
N ALA A 446 -3.50 -16.36 34.27
CA ALA A 446 -2.42 -16.51 35.26
C ALA A 446 -2.92 -16.92 36.66
N ALA A 447 -4.20 -16.66 36.98
CA ALA A 447 -4.85 -17.15 38.18
C ALA A 447 -5.51 -18.54 38.02
N ALA A 448 -5.48 -19.11 36.80
CA ALA A 448 -6.03 -20.42 36.47
C ALA A 448 -4.95 -21.47 36.11
N VAL A 449 -3.67 -21.09 36.25
CA VAL A 449 -2.48 -21.95 36.26
C VAL A 449 -1.92 -21.89 37.67
#